data_AF-A0A9Q8YHA9-F1
#
_entry.id   AF-A0A9Q8YHA9-F1
#
_cell.length_a   1.000
_cell.length_b   1.000
_cell.length_c   1.000
_cell.angle_alpha   90.00
_cell.angle_beta   90.00
_cell.angle_gamma   90.00
#
_symmetry.space_group_name_H-M   'P 1'
#
loop_
_entity.id
_entity.type
_entity.pdbx_description
1 polymer ?
#
loop_
_entity_poly.entity_id
_entity_poly.type
_entity_poly.pdbx_seq_one_letter_code
_entity_poly.pdbx_strand_id
1 'polypeptide(L)'
;MAANSNDDPQSEFFLAAQEFARALGFDLESFLAQYLQQATDMAAADPDCLKSTEIQLLLQEGVLATDRIAHIENCMACTAMAETIVPEGSNLTDYLSSAKLRAEERLQRNKRTWLQSRLSIDGRIVLQGVTRRVSNVAVVDDLNLSVDSGEICALLGPKGSGTSTVLRIIAGLEPVDEGSVVLDGTDVTRIPAGRRRVASVLESASLQSHLTVSENIASAYKFKRTDGARALADEIVVMLDLEGVMNETPASLSDAQRARVALARALVIDPKLLLFDTMPLKGDVSSLWLEIAELHRELGPTMVISTHDQAEAMRLADRICVLLNGRVLQTGRPEDLYKRPDNREVAGLIGYPQMNFLPVTTLGNTGNAFSLSIAGMEDLTVSSRFPIDAATPAPHAVGIRPEHVLLIDPNSSGAELAGTVVAIARNGDTATVTIATHAGQVIAEGTAAAMGKPGDRIGLILLREQLHIFADDGRTL
;
A
#
# COMPACT_ATOMS: atom_id res chain seq x y z
N MET A 1 -15.46 28.19 33.90
CA MET A 1 -16.33 27.14 33.34
C MET A 1 -16.62 27.54 31.91
N ALA A 2 -15.76 27.14 30.97
CA ALA A 2 -15.96 27.38 29.54
C ALA A 2 -15.68 26.05 28.83
N ALA A 3 -16.51 25.75 27.85
CA ALA A 3 -16.75 24.43 27.30
C ALA A 3 -15.50 23.84 26.61
N ASN A 4 -15.11 22.64 27.05
CA ASN A 4 -14.21 21.74 26.34
C ASN A 4 -14.97 21.07 25.17
N SER A 5 -15.37 21.84 24.16
CA SER A 5 -15.82 21.31 22.87
C SER A 5 -14.81 21.71 21.81
N ASN A 6 -13.92 20.78 21.45
CA ASN A 6 -12.98 20.93 20.32
C ASN A 6 -13.67 21.04 18.94
N ASP A 7 -15.00 21.13 18.90
CA ASP A 7 -15.81 21.41 17.70
C ASP A 7 -16.15 22.91 17.57
N ASP A 8 -15.55 23.78 18.39
CA ASP A 8 -15.77 25.23 18.30
C ASP A 8 -15.04 25.79 17.06
N PRO A 9 -15.73 26.43 16.09
CA PRO A 9 -15.09 27.14 14.99
C PRO A 9 -14.07 28.18 15.47
N GLN A 10 -14.22 28.70 16.69
CA GLN A 10 -13.23 29.57 17.31
C GLN A 10 -11.90 28.84 17.56
N SER A 11 -11.91 27.56 17.94
CA SER A 11 -10.69 26.79 18.26
C SER A 11 -9.76 26.56 17.06
N GLU A 12 -10.31 26.25 15.88
CA GLU A 12 -9.54 26.10 14.64
C GLU A 12 -9.04 27.45 14.09
N PHE A 13 -9.83 28.52 14.22
CA PHE A 13 -9.36 29.88 13.88
C PHE A 13 -8.17 30.28 14.76
N PHE A 14 -8.25 30.03 16.07
CA PHE A 14 -7.16 30.30 17.00
C PHE A 14 -5.90 29.50 16.66
N LEU A 15 -6.05 28.23 16.25
CA LEU A 15 -4.92 27.39 15.83
C LEU A 15 -4.27 27.90 14.53
N ALA A 16 -5.08 28.28 13.54
CA ALA A 16 -4.60 28.87 12.29
C ALA A 16 -3.91 30.22 12.52
N ALA A 17 -4.52 31.09 13.34
CA ALA A 17 -3.95 32.37 13.74
C ALA A 17 -2.63 32.20 14.51
N GLN A 18 -2.52 31.17 15.36
CA GLN A 18 -1.31 30.86 16.11
C GLN A 18 -0.16 30.40 15.21
N GLU A 19 -0.42 29.52 14.26
CA GLU A 19 0.62 29.07 13.33
C GLU A 19 1.04 30.18 12.36
N PHE A 20 0.10 31.03 11.96
CA PHE A 20 0.37 32.19 11.13
C PHE A 20 1.16 33.28 11.87
N ALA A 21 0.81 33.59 13.12
CA ALA A 21 1.60 34.47 14.00
C ALA A 21 3.04 33.95 14.16
N ARG A 22 3.20 32.64 14.42
CA ARG A 22 4.53 31.99 14.49
C ARG A 22 5.29 32.00 13.17
N ALA A 23 4.61 31.98 12.02
CA ALA A 23 5.27 32.08 10.72
C ALA A 23 5.82 33.48 10.45
N LEU A 24 5.16 34.50 11.01
CA LEU A 24 5.55 35.91 10.96
C LEU A 24 6.53 36.30 12.09
N GLY A 25 6.74 35.44 13.08
CA GLY A 25 7.64 35.71 14.21
C GLY A 25 7.01 36.46 15.39
N PHE A 26 5.67 36.52 15.44
CA PHE A 26 4.91 37.16 16.52
C PHE A 26 4.37 36.12 17.52
N ASP A 27 4.17 36.53 18.77
CA ASP A 27 3.35 35.79 19.72
C ASP A 27 1.85 36.01 19.42
N LEU A 28 1.02 35.03 19.82
CA LEU A 28 -0.41 35.01 19.46
C LEU A 28 -1.20 36.17 20.07
N GLU A 29 -0.89 36.60 21.30
CA GLU A 29 -1.58 37.72 21.94
C GLU A 29 -1.28 39.04 21.22
N SER A 30 -0.01 39.30 20.91
CA SER A 30 0.40 40.48 20.14
C SER A 30 -0.22 40.48 18.75
N PHE A 31 -0.25 39.32 18.09
CA PHE A 31 -0.86 39.18 16.76
C PHE A 31 -2.37 39.43 16.79
N LEU A 32 -3.10 38.81 17.72
CA LEU A 32 -4.55 38.99 17.84
C LEU A 32 -4.91 40.42 18.27
N ALA A 33 -4.14 41.03 19.16
CA ALA A 33 -4.36 42.41 19.58
C ALA A 33 -4.18 43.40 18.42
N GLN A 34 -3.13 43.24 17.61
CA GLN A 34 -2.92 44.05 16.41
C GLN A 34 -4.01 43.81 15.35
N TYR A 35 -4.34 42.54 15.10
CA TYR A 35 -5.38 42.17 14.14
C TYR A 35 -6.76 42.73 14.52
N LEU A 36 -7.17 42.59 15.79
CA LEU A 36 -8.46 43.08 16.28
C LEU A 36 -8.53 44.61 16.31
N GLN A 37 -7.44 45.27 16.73
CA GLN A 37 -7.36 46.73 16.72
C GLN A 37 -7.52 47.26 15.29
N GLN A 38 -6.77 46.70 14.34
CA GLN A 38 -6.84 47.14 12.94
C GLN A 38 -8.16 46.78 12.26
N ALA A 39 -8.73 45.61 12.55
CA ALA A 39 -10.06 45.26 12.06
C ALA A 39 -11.13 46.25 12.55
N THR A 40 -11.01 46.71 13.79
CA THR A 40 -11.90 47.72 14.39
C THR A 40 -11.70 49.09 13.74
N ASP A 41 -10.45 49.49 13.52
CA ASP A 41 -10.12 50.78 12.89
C ASP A 41 -10.57 50.81 11.41
N MET A 42 -10.47 49.69 10.70
CA MET A 42 -10.88 49.55 9.31
C MET A 42 -12.42 49.53 9.15
N ALA A 43 -13.12 48.87 10.09
CA ALA A 43 -14.58 48.91 10.17
C ALA A 43 -15.12 50.33 10.46
N ALA A 44 -14.36 51.15 11.18
CA ALA A 44 -14.71 52.54 11.43
C ALA A 44 -14.46 53.46 10.22
N ALA A 45 -13.52 53.10 9.34
CA ALA A 45 -13.13 53.91 8.19
C ALA A 45 -13.96 53.66 6.92
N ASP A 46 -14.45 52.43 6.71
CA ASP A 46 -15.29 52.07 5.55
C ASP A 46 -16.43 51.10 5.95
N PRO A 47 -17.65 51.63 6.17
CA PRO A 47 -18.81 50.82 6.59
C PRO A 47 -19.32 49.84 5.52
N ASP A 48 -19.00 50.05 4.24
CA ASP A 48 -19.44 49.19 3.13
C ASP A 48 -18.40 48.11 2.77
N CYS A 49 -17.30 48.03 3.52
CA CYS A 49 -16.29 47.00 3.35
C CYS A 49 -16.85 45.63 3.78
N LEU A 50 -17.11 44.73 2.83
CA LEU A 50 -17.56 43.34 3.10
C LEU A 50 -16.74 42.61 4.19
N LYS A 51 -15.47 42.99 4.38
CA LYS A 51 -14.55 42.40 5.36
C LYS A 51 -14.81 42.84 6.80
N SER A 52 -15.34 44.04 7.04
CA SER A 52 -15.67 44.52 8.39
C SER A 52 -16.93 43.81 8.93
N THR A 53 -17.88 43.54 8.04
CA THR A 53 -19.11 42.78 8.34
C THR A 53 -18.83 41.31 8.69
N GLU A 54 -17.92 40.65 7.97
CA GLU A 54 -17.49 39.27 8.28
C GLU A 54 -16.77 39.18 9.63
N ILE A 55 -15.91 40.14 9.98
CA ILE A 55 -15.21 40.16 11.28
C ILE A 55 -16.17 40.48 12.43
N GLN A 56 -17.17 41.34 12.23
CA GLN A 56 -18.22 41.58 13.22
C GLN A 56 -19.10 40.34 13.44
N LEU A 57 -19.46 39.62 12.38
CA LEU A 57 -20.19 38.35 12.47
C LEU A 57 -19.34 37.26 13.17
N LEU A 58 -18.03 37.24 12.96
CA LEU A 58 -17.10 36.34 13.65
C LEU A 58 -17.04 36.63 15.16
N LEU A 59 -16.98 37.91 15.53
CA LEU A 59 -16.97 38.36 16.93
C LEU A 59 -18.32 38.19 17.64
N GLN A 60 -19.44 38.22 16.90
CA GLN A 60 -20.80 38.10 17.46
C GLN A 60 -21.39 36.70 17.42
N GLU A 61 -21.17 35.95 16.33
CA GLU A 61 -21.83 34.67 16.04
C GLU A 61 -20.86 33.47 15.97
N GLY A 62 -19.55 33.71 15.94
CA GLY A 62 -18.53 32.66 16.01
C GLY A 62 -18.41 31.78 14.76
N VAL A 63 -18.91 32.22 13.60
CA VAL A 63 -18.87 31.45 12.34
C VAL A 63 -17.95 32.11 11.32
N LEU A 64 -17.05 31.32 10.72
CA LEU A 64 -16.23 31.70 9.57
C LEU A 64 -16.45 30.73 8.41
N ALA A 65 -16.43 31.26 7.19
CA ALA A 65 -16.46 30.47 5.95
C ALA A 65 -15.20 29.58 5.80
N THR A 66 -15.32 28.57 4.94
CA THR A 66 -14.48 27.39 4.77
C THR A 66 -13.00 27.63 4.41
N ASP A 67 -12.55 28.87 4.21
CA ASP A 67 -11.17 29.18 3.80
C ASP A 67 -10.52 30.23 4.73
N ARG A 68 -10.25 29.79 5.97
CA ARG A 68 -9.88 30.65 7.12
C ARG A 68 -8.52 31.34 6.96
N ILE A 69 -7.57 30.72 6.25
CA ILE A 69 -6.24 31.30 5.96
C ILE A 69 -6.34 32.36 4.86
N ALA A 70 -7.14 32.12 3.83
CA ALA A 70 -7.39 33.09 2.76
C ALA A 70 -8.10 34.35 3.29
N HIS A 71 -8.97 34.22 4.29
CA HIS A 71 -9.60 35.38 4.95
C HIS A 71 -8.58 36.23 5.73
N ILE A 72 -7.69 35.60 6.53
CA ILE A 72 -6.60 36.30 7.23
C ILE A 72 -5.67 37.00 6.21
N GLU A 73 -5.25 36.29 5.16
CA GLU A 73 -4.43 36.82 4.07
C GLU A 73 -5.07 38.03 3.38
N ASN A 74 -6.35 37.91 3.01
CA ASN A 74 -7.09 38.98 2.33
C ASN A 74 -7.30 40.21 3.22
N CYS A 75 -7.38 40.04 4.54
CA CYS A 75 -7.46 41.15 5.48
C CYS A 75 -6.10 41.84 5.63
N MET A 76 -5.01 41.08 5.77
CA MET A 76 -3.65 41.63 5.88
C MET A 76 -3.07 42.19 4.58
N ALA A 77 -3.57 41.77 3.42
CA ALA A 77 -3.22 42.34 2.11
C ALA A 77 -3.84 43.73 1.86
N CYS A 78 -4.66 44.25 2.78
CA CYS A 78 -5.14 45.62 2.72
C CYS A 78 -4.00 46.58 3.10
N THR A 79 -3.73 47.59 2.27
CA THR A 79 -2.50 48.40 2.22
C THR A 79 -2.08 49.06 3.53
N ALA A 80 -2.97 49.19 4.52
CA ALA A 80 -2.67 49.76 5.84
C ALA A 80 -1.93 48.80 6.80
N MET A 81 -2.02 47.47 6.63
CA MET A 81 -1.36 46.49 7.52
C MET A 81 0.09 46.16 7.09
N ALA A 82 0.41 46.43 5.83
CA ALA A 82 1.67 46.06 5.19
C ALA A 82 2.91 46.74 5.81
N GLU A 83 2.78 48.00 6.23
CA GLU A 83 3.91 48.83 6.64
C GLU A 83 4.43 48.55 8.06
N THR A 84 3.66 47.82 8.88
CA THR A 84 4.02 47.52 10.29
C THR A 84 4.54 46.10 10.52
N ILE A 85 4.22 45.16 9.62
CA ILE A 85 4.48 43.72 9.81
C ILE A 85 5.61 43.22 8.88
N VAL A 86 5.85 43.90 7.76
CA VAL A 86 6.82 43.49 6.75
C VAL A 86 8.17 44.18 7.00
N PRO A 87 9.30 43.45 7.03
CA PRO A 87 10.62 44.05 7.18
C PRO A 87 10.93 45.07 6.07
N GLU A 88 11.59 46.17 6.41
CA GLU A 88 11.97 47.22 5.45
C GLU A 88 12.70 46.63 4.23
N GLY A 89 12.16 46.89 3.03
CA GLY A 89 12.72 46.42 1.75
C GLY A 89 12.14 45.11 1.21
N SER A 90 11.18 44.48 1.89
CA SER A 90 10.52 43.25 1.42
C SER A 90 9.25 43.55 0.61
N ASN A 91 8.97 42.77 -0.44
CA ASN A 91 7.70 42.83 -1.15
C ASN A 91 6.59 42.18 -0.29
N LEU A 92 5.56 42.95 0.05
CA LEU A 92 4.41 42.53 0.86
C LEU A 92 3.78 41.24 0.36
N THR A 93 3.51 41.15 -0.94
CA THR A 93 2.80 40.00 -1.52
C THR A 93 3.64 38.73 -1.37
N ASP A 94 4.92 38.80 -1.71
CA ASP A 94 5.84 37.65 -1.61
C ASP A 94 6.04 37.20 -0.15
N TYR A 95 6.11 38.16 0.78
CA TYR A 95 6.28 37.89 2.22
C TYR A 95 5.05 37.19 2.81
N LEU A 96 3.84 37.67 2.49
CA LEU A 96 2.59 37.08 2.95
C LEU A 96 2.35 35.69 2.35
N SER A 97 2.56 35.52 1.05
CA SER A 97 2.44 34.21 0.39
C SER A 97 3.44 33.19 0.98
N SER A 98 4.66 33.62 1.30
CA SER A 98 5.66 32.76 1.94
C SER A 98 5.32 32.43 3.40
N ALA A 99 4.68 33.34 4.14
CA ALA A 99 4.21 33.08 5.49
C ALA A 99 3.01 32.12 5.51
N LYS A 100 2.07 32.30 4.57
CA LYS A 100 0.94 31.40 4.32
C LYS A 100 1.40 29.97 4.07
N LEU A 101 2.30 29.78 3.11
CA LEU A 101 2.82 28.45 2.77
C LEU A 101 3.44 27.76 4.01
N ARG A 102 4.24 28.48 4.79
CA ARG A 102 4.84 27.94 6.04
C ARG A 102 3.80 27.62 7.12
N ALA A 103 2.75 28.42 7.23
CA ALA A 103 1.67 28.19 8.19
C ALA A 103 0.83 26.97 7.77
N GLU A 104 0.50 26.82 6.49
CA GLU A 104 -0.19 25.66 5.93
C GLU A 104 0.64 24.38 6.12
N GLU A 105 1.93 24.41 5.81
CA GLU A 105 2.85 23.28 6.05
C GLU A 105 2.91 22.86 7.53
N ARG A 106 2.92 23.84 8.46
CA ARG A 106 2.91 23.56 9.90
C ARG A 106 1.56 23.01 10.37
N LEU A 107 0.46 23.54 9.87
CA LEU A 107 -0.88 23.06 10.20
C LEU A 107 -1.06 21.61 9.74
N GLN A 108 -0.66 21.31 8.49
CA GLN A 108 -0.68 19.95 7.94
C GLN A 108 0.22 19.00 8.74
N ARG A 109 1.42 19.45 9.13
CA ARG A 109 2.32 18.66 9.99
C ARG A 109 1.72 18.41 11.38
N ASN A 110 1.06 19.40 11.97
CA ASN A 110 0.40 19.28 13.27
C ASN A 110 -0.80 18.33 13.18
N LYS A 111 -1.62 18.41 12.13
CA LYS A 111 -2.74 17.47 11.88
C LYS A 111 -2.26 16.04 11.71
N ARG A 112 -1.21 15.82 10.90
CA ARG A 112 -0.58 14.50 10.76
C ARG A 112 -0.07 13.96 12.09
N THR A 113 0.67 14.79 12.84
CA THR A 113 1.20 14.42 14.17
C THR A 113 0.06 14.10 15.14
N TRP A 114 -1.05 14.83 15.05
CA TRP A 114 -2.24 14.60 15.85
C TRP A 114 -2.90 13.26 15.52
N LEU A 115 -3.10 12.94 14.24
CA LEU A 115 -3.67 11.65 13.80
C LEU A 115 -2.77 10.49 14.25
N GLN A 116 -1.46 10.58 14.03
CA GLN A 116 -0.49 9.59 14.49
C GLN A 116 -0.49 9.41 16.01
N SER A 117 -0.69 10.48 16.78
CA SER A 117 -0.73 10.39 18.25
C SER A 117 -2.00 9.72 18.78
N ARG A 118 -3.08 9.69 17.99
CA ARG A 118 -4.38 9.13 18.39
C ARG A 118 -4.66 7.74 17.83
N LEU A 119 -4.03 7.36 16.72
CA LEU A 119 -4.21 6.06 16.09
C LEU A 119 -3.12 5.11 16.54
N SER A 120 -3.51 3.98 17.13
CA SER A 120 -2.63 2.86 17.49
C SER A 120 -2.68 1.77 16.41
N ILE A 121 -2.46 2.13 15.16
CA ILE A 121 -2.69 1.26 13.97
C ILE A 121 -1.47 0.42 13.57
N ASP A 122 -0.45 0.38 14.41
CA ASP A 122 0.86 -0.24 14.22
C ASP A 122 1.00 -1.57 14.99
N GLY A 123 -0.09 -2.32 15.15
CA GLY A 123 -0.08 -3.56 15.92
C GLY A 123 0.73 -4.67 15.26
N ARG A 124 1.46 -5.45 16.05
CA ARG A 124 2.19 -6.64 15.60
C ARG A 124 1.30 -7.87 15.71
N ILE A 125 1.20 -8.65 14.63
CA ILE A 125 0.38 -9.87 14.59
C ILE A 125 1.25 -11.10 14.31
N VAL A 126 1.07 -12.15 15.11
CA VAL A 126 1.81 -13.42 14.98
C VAL A 126 0.83 -14.59 14.99
N LEU A 127 0.92 -15.44 13.97
CA LEU A 127 0.23 -16.72 13.86
C LEU A 127 1.26 -17.82 14.16
N GLN A 128 0.96 -18.67 15.13
CA GLN A 128 1.86 -19.73 15.61
C GLN A 128 1.19 -21.09 15.44
N GLY A 129 1.68 -21.88 14.48
CA GLY A 129 1.17 -23.21 14.16
C GLY A 129 -0.34 -23.25 13.93
N VAL A 130 -0.88 -22.24 13.26
CA VAL A 130 -2.34 -22.09 13.08
C VAL A 130 -2.84 -23.14 12.10
N THR A 131 -3.80 -23.96 12.56
CA THR A 131 -4.49 -24.95 11.73
C THR A 131 -6.00 -24.69 11.75
N ARG A 132 -6.61 -24.77 10.58
CA ARG A 132 -8.06 -24.71 10.38
C ARG A 132 -8.51 -25.88 9.50
N ARG A 133 -9.44 -26.69 10.01
CA ARG A 133 -10.06 -27.82 9.32
C ARG A 133 -11.52 -27.56 8.99
N VAL A 134 -11.92 -27.89 7.77
CA VAL A 134 -13.32 -27.89 7.31
C VAL A 134 -13.64 -29.29 6.81
N SER A 135 -14.64 -29.94 7.39
CA SER A 135 -15.02 -31.32 7.03
C SER A 135 -13.83 -32.30 7.04
N ASN A 136 -12.98 -32.22 8.08
CA ASN A 136 -11.72 -32.97 8.25
C ASN A 136 -10.60 -32.69 7.23
N VAL A 137 -10.76 -31.72 6.35
CA VAL A 137 -9.69 -31.25 5.45
C VAL A 137 -9.03 -30.02 6.05
N ALA A 138 -7.71 -30.04 6.23
CA ALA A 138 -6.95 -28.85 6.65
C ALA A 138 -6.89 -27.83 5.50
N VAL A 139 -7.63 -26.73 5.64
CA VAL A 139 -7.64 -25.62 4.67
C VAL A 139 -6.55 -24.60 4.97
N VAL A 140 -6.08 -24.57 6.21
CA VAL A 140 -4.84 -23.93 6.67
C VAL A 140 -4.17 -24.95 7.60
N ASP A 141 -2.88 -25.19 7.44
CA ASP A 141 -2.18 -26.29 8.09
C ASP A 141 -0.80 -25.86 8.59
N ASP A 142 -0.62 -25.87 9.93
CA ASP A 142 0.61 -25.47 10.62
C ASP A 142 1.19 -24.12 10.13
N LEU A 143 0.30 -23.12 9.99
CA LEU A 143 0.69 -21.83 9.44
C LEU A 143 1.40 -20.98 10.48
N ASN A 144 2.61 -20.55 10.13
CA ASN A 144 3.45 -19.65 10.91
C ASN A 144 3.69 -18.36 10.12
N LEU A 145 3.28 -17.22 10.68
CA LEU A 145 3.41 -15.90 10.05
C LEU A 145 3.63 -14.85 11.13
N SER A 146 4.57 -13.93 10.92
CA SER A 146 4.75 -12.73 11.74
C SER A 146 4.71 -11.52 10.82
N VAL A 147 3.85 -10.57 11.17
CA VAL A 147 3.78 -9.24 10.55
C VAL A 147 4.09 -8.23 11.64
N ASP A 148 5.19 -7.52 11.45
CA ASP A 148 5.73 -6.56 12.38
C ASP A 148 4.96 -5.23 12.33
N SER A 149 5.13 -4.42 13.36
CA SER A 149 4.48 -3.11 13.49
C SER A 149 4.82 -2.19 12.31
N GLY A 150 3.78 -1.64 11.68
CA GLY A 150 3.93 -0.74 10.53
C GLY A 150 4.42 -1.44 9.26
N GLU A 151 4.26 -2.76 9.14
CA GLU A 151 4.60 -3.52 7.93
C GLU A 151 3.36 -3.70 7.04
N ILE A 152 3.54 -3.62 5.72
CA ILE A 152 2.58 -4.15 4.74
C ILE A 152 2.97 -5.58 4.36
N CYS A 153 2.16 -6.56 4.80
CA CYS A 153 2.32 -7.96 4.42
C CYS A 153 1.25 -8.39 3.41
N ALA A 154 1.67 -8.86 2.23
CA ALA A 154 0.77 -9.46 1.25
C ALA A 154 0.70 -10.99 1.40
N LEU A 155 -0.51 -11.55 1.45
CA LEU A 155 -0.80 -12.97 1.33
C LEU A 155 -1.06 -13.28 -0.14
N LEU A 156 -0.11 -13.95 -0.79
CA LEU A 156 -0.17 -14.27 -2.21
C LEU A 156 -0.33 -15.77 -2.42
N GLY A 157 -1.24 -16.17 -3.31
CA GLY A 157 -1.37 -17.57 -3.71
C GLY A 157 -2.48 -17.76 -4.73
N PRO A 158 -2.51 -18.90 -5.44
CA PRO A 158 -3.59 -19.21 -6.37
C PRO A 158 -4.93 -19.30 -5.65
N LYS A 159 -6.04 -19.22 -6.41
CA LYS A 159 -7.38 -19.38 -5.86
C LYS A 159 -7.49 -20.70 -5.10
N GLY A 160 -7.96 -20.66 -3.85
CA GLY A 160 -8.06 -21.83 -2.97
C GLY A 160 -6.79 -22.16 -2.18
N SER A 161 -5.76 -21.33 -2.25
CA SER A 161 -4.52 -21.48 -1.44
C SER A 161 -4.71 -21.24 0.07
N GLY A 162 -5.82 -20.63 0.48
CA GLY A 162 -6.14 -20.35 1.89
C GLY A 162 -5.92 -18.90 2.32
N THR A 163 -5.52 -17.98 1.43
CA THR A 163 -5.27 -16.55 1.74
C THR A 163 -6.43 -15.86 2.47
N SER A 164 -7.64 -15.92 1.92
CA SER A 164 -8.83 -15.33 2.58
C SER A 164 -9.20 -16.04 3.88
N THR A 165 -8.94 -17.34 4.00
CA THR A 165 -9.14 -18.07 5.26
C THR A 165 -8.21 -17.55 6.34
N VAL A 166 -6.93 -17.34 6.03
CA VAL A 166 -5.95 -16.74 6.96
C VAL A 166 -6.37 -15.33 7.35
N LEU A 167 -6.80 -14.51 6.40
CA LEU A 167 -7.26 -13.15 6.68
C LEU A 167 -8.48 -13.14 7.62
N ARG A 168 -9.45 -14.02 7.38
CA ARG A 168 -10.63 -14.20 8.25
C ARG A 168 -10.27 -14.77 9.62
N ILE A 169 -9.25 -15.63 9.70
CA ILE A 169 -8.68 -16.09 10.97
C ILE A 169 -8.11 -14.90 11.74
N ILE A 170 -7.35 -14.00 11.11
CA ILE A 170 -6.83 -12.79 11.78
C ILE A 170 -7.97 -11.90 12.24
N ALA A 171 -8.97 -11.68 11.38
CA ALA A 171 -10.15 -10.87 11.69
C ALA A 171 -11.02 -11.43 12.83
N GLY A 172 -10.92 -12.73 13.14
CA GLY A 172 -11.78 -13.41 14.13
C GLY A 172 -13.15 -13.79 13.57
N LEU A 173 -13.23 -13.91 12.24
CA LEU A 173 -14.41 -14.37 11.49
C LEU A 173 -14.36 -15.87 11.17
N GLU A 174 -13.19 -16.49 11.33
CA GLU A 174 -12.99 -17.93 11.19
C GLU A 174 -12.34 -18.47 12.48
N PRO A 175 -12.80 -19.60 13.04
CA PRO A 175 -12.20 -20.17 14.24
C PRO A 175 -10.84 -20.80 13.93
N VAL A 176 -10.06 -21.01 14.99
CA VAL A 176 -8.76 -21.71 14.96
C VAL A 176 -8.93 -23.03 15.68
N ASP A 177 -8.55 -24.13 15.02
CA ASP A 177 -8.64 -25.48 15.59
C ASP A 177 -7.39 -25.83 16.40
N GLU A 178 -6.20 -25.48 15.91
CA GLU A 178 -4.91 -25.64 16.60
C GLU A 178 -4.04 -24.39 16.41
N GLY A 179 -3.09 -24.17 17.32
CA GLY A 179 -2.21 -23.00 17.32
C GLY A 179 -2.82 -21.76 17.98
N SER A 180 -2.17 -20.62 17.78
CA SER A 180 -2.56 -19.35 18.39
C SER A 180 -2.36 -18.15 17.47
N VAL A 181 -3.18 -17.13 17.67
CA VAL A 181 -3.10 -15.81 17.04
C VAL A 181 -2.82 -14.79 18.13
N VAL A 182 -1.69 -14.09 18.03
CA VAL A 182 -1.20 -13.14 19.05
C VAL A 182 -1.10 -11.75 18.44
N LEU A 183 -1.83 -10.78 19.01
CA LEU A 183 -1.84 -9.37 18.61
C LEU A 183 -1.24 -8.53 19.74
N ASP A 184 -0.17 -7.78 19.48
CA ASP A 184 0.55 -6.98 20.48
C ASP A 184 0.91 -7.77 21.75
N GLY A 185 1.32 -9.03 21.58
CA GLY A 185 1.65 -9.94 22.68
C GLY A 185 0.44 -10.52 23.43
N THR A 186 -0.79 -10.13 23.07
CA THR A 186 -2.03 -10.68 23.64
C THR A 186 -2.55 -11.81 22.76
N ASP A 187 -2.82 -12.98 23.34
CA ASP A 187 -3.52 -14.06 22.63
C ASP A 187 -4.96 -13.64 22.33
N VAL A 188 -5.27 -13.48 21.04
CA VAL A 188 -6.60 -13.10 20.55
C VAL A 188 -7.35 -14.28 19.94
N THR A 189 -6.81 -15.50 19.96
CA THR A 189 -7.32 -16.69 19.25
C THR A 189 -8.82 -16.94 19.44
N ARG A 190 -9.33 -16.73 20.66
CA ARG A 190 -10.75 -16.93 21.00
C ARG A 190 -11.55 -15.62 21.15
N ILE A 191 -10.93 -14.48 20.87
CA ILE A 191 -11.59 -13.16 20.88
C ILE A 191 -12.41 -13.00 19.60
N PRO A 192 -13.73 -12.74 19.68
CA PRO A 192 -14.57 -12.49 18.51
C PRO A 192 -14.16 -11.22 17.75
N ALA A 193 -14.44 -11.19 16.44
CA ALA A 193 -14.07 -10.09 15.55
C ALA A 193 -14.35 -8.68 16.10
N GLY A 194 -15.56 -8.43 16.60
CA GLY A 194 -15.97 -7.12 17.13
C GLY A 194 -15.20 -6.64 18.37
N ARG A 195 -14.38 -7.50 18.99
CA ARG A 195 -13.52 -7.15 20.13
C ARG A 195 -12.02 -7.24 19.82
N ARG A 196 -11.65 -7.63 18.61
CA ARG A 196 -10.26 -7.93 18.25
C ARG A 196 -9.41 -6.70 17.92
N ARG A 197 -10.01 -5.50 17.92
CA ARG A 197 -9.40 -4.25 17.46
C ARG A 197 -8.73 -4.40 16.08
N VAL A 198 -9.31 -5.18 15.18
CA VAL A 198 -8.86 -5.30 13.80
C VAL A 198 -9.97 -4.79 12.90
N ALA A 199 -9.64 -4.05 11.85
CA ALA A 199 -10.61 -3.56 10.89
C ALA A 199 -10.39 -4.23 9.55
N SER A 200 -11.45 -4.83 9.01
CA SER A 200 -11.45 -5.35 7.65
C SER A 200 -12.01 -4.32 6.70
N VAL A 201 -11.22 -3.93 5.71
CA VAL A 201 -11.61 -3.13 4.56
C VAL A 201 -11.96 -4.13 3.45
N LEU A 202 -13.20 -4.61 3.47
CA LEU A 202 -13.73 -5.46 2.40
C LEU A 202 -14.33 -4.59 1.29
N GLU A 203 -14.58 -5.19 0.13
CA GLU A 203 -15.36 -4.59 -0.95
C GLU A 203 -16.60 -3.82 -0.46
N SER A 204 -17.04 -2.91 -1.32
CA SER A 204 -18.28 -2.13 -1.31
C SER A 204 -19.52 -2.76 -0.65
N ALA A 205 -19.58 -4.09 -0.51
CA ALA A 205 -20.56 -4.85 0.27
C ALA A 205 -20.61 -4.51 1.78
N SER A 206 -19.62 -3.79 2.33
CA SER A 206 -19.62 -3.43 3.75
C SER A 206 -20.42 -2.17 4.09
N LEU A 207 -20.70 -1.30 3.11
CA LEU A 207 -21.39 -0.03 3.34
C LEU A 207 -22.89 -0.24 3.52
N GLN A 208 -23.48 0.45 4.50
CA GLN A 208 -24.91 0.42 4.74
C GLN A 208 -25.59 1.27 3.65
N SER A 209 -26.21 0.60 2.68
CA SER A 209 -26.74 1.22 1.45
C SER A 209 -27.79 2.31 1.67
N HIS A 210 -28.51 2.24 2.79
CA HIS A 210 -29.57 3.18 3.17
C HIS A 210 -29.06 4.35 4.01
N LEU A 211 -27.79 4.35 4.40
CA LEU A 211 -27.17 5.42 5.18
C LEU A 211 -26.34 6.31 4.26
N THR A 212 -26.29 7.59 4.58
CA THR A 212 -25.36 8.55 3.99
C THR A 212 -23.91 8.21 4.36
N VAL A 213 -22.93 8.83 3.71
CA VAL A 213 -21.50 8.71 4.07
C VAL A 213 -21.27 9.10 5.53
N SER A 214 -21.81 10.24 5.96
CA SER A 214 -21.68 10.71 7.34
C SER A 214 -22.24 9.71 8.35
N GLU A 215 -23.39 9.11 8.06
CA GLU A 215 -24.03 8.10 8.90
C GLU A 215 -23.29 6.77 8.91
N ASN A 216 -22.72 6.37 7.77
CA ASN A 216 -21.87 5.18 7.64
C ASN A 216 -20.60 5.29 8.51
N ILE A 217 -19.95 6.46 8.50
CA ILE A 217 -18.77 6.73 9.34
C ILE A 217 -19.18 6.81 10.81
N ALA A 218 -20.28 7.53 11.11
CA ALA A 218 -20.81 7.65 12.47
C ALA A 218 -21.22 6.30 13.07
N SER A 219 -21.79 5.39 12.28
CA SER A 219 -22.23 4.09 12.78
C SER A 219 -21.08 3.22 13.27
N ALA A 220 -19.86 3.41 12.75
CA ALA A 220 -18.69 2.64 13.14
C ALA A 220 -18.21 2.97 14.57
N TYR A 221 -18.20 4.26 14.94
CA TYR A 221 -17.74 4.69 16.26
C TYR A 221 -18.86 4.91 17.30
N LYS A 222 -20.15 4.87 16.91
CA LYS A 222 -21.29 4.94 17.87
C LYS A 222 -21.22 3.88 18.98
N PHE A 223 -20.56 2.75 18.74
CA PHE A 223 -20.35 1.69 19.73
C PHE A 223 -19.16 1.97 20.68
N LYS A 224 -18.21 2.81 20.27
CA LYS A 224 -17.11 3.30 21.10
C LYS A 224 -17.56 4.58 21.80
N ARG A 225 -17.87 4.48 23.10
CA ARG A 225 -18.10 5.65 23.98
C ARG A 225 -16.78 6.36 24.31
N THR A 226 -16.00 6.72 23.30
CA THR A 226 -14.71 7.39 23.47
C THR A 226 -14.84 8.87 23.15
N ASP A 227 -14.42 9.70 24.09
CA ASP A 227 -14.30 11.15 23.90
C ASP A 227 -13.39 11.43 22.71
N GLY A 228 -13.82 12.33 21.81
CA GLY A 228 -13.03 12.72 20.64
C GLY A 228 -13.17 11.82 19.40
N ALA A 229 -14.04 10.81 19.40
CA ALA A 229 -14.32 10.00 18.21
C ALA A 229 -14.89 10.82 17.04
N ARG A 230 -15.66 11.87 17.35
CA ARG A 230 -16.18 12.80 16.33
C ARG A 230 -15.05 13.59 15.65
N ALA A 231 -14.22 14.27 16.45
CA ALA A 231 -13.05 14.99 15.94
C ALA A 231 -12.10 14.08 15.14
N LEU A 232 -11.91 12.82 15.56
CA LEU A 232 -11.13 11.85 14.78
C LEU A 232 -11.79 11.54 13.43
N ALA A 233 -13.11 11.36 13.41
CA ALA A 233 -13.86 11.14 12.18
C ALA A 233 -13.79 12.34 11.23
N ASP A 234 -13.89 13.56 11.74
CA ASP A 234 -13.80 14.77 10.93
C ASP A 234 -12.40 14.90 10.29
N GLU A 235 -11.32 14.67 11.04
CA GLU A 235 -9.96 14.67 10.45
C GLU A 235 -9.74 13.54 9.43
N ILE A 236 -10.30 12.34 9.66
CA ILE A 236 -10.23 11.24 8.69
C ILE A 236 -11.02 11.58 7.41
N VAL A 237 -12.15 12.27 7.52
CA VAL A 237 -12.96 12.72 6.37
C VAL A 237 -12.18 13.71 5.50
N VAL A 238 -11.46 14.64 6.12
CA VAL A 238 -10.58 15.58 5.42
C VAL A 238 -9.40 14.84 4.76
N MET A 239 -8.71 13.98 5.51
CA MET A 239 -7.56 13.21 5.01
C MET A 239 -7.93 12.36 3.78
N LEU A 240 -9.15 11.82 3.75
CA LEU A 240 -9.62 10.97 2.65
C LEU A 240 -10.43 11.73 1.59
N ASP A 241 -10.47 13.06 1.62
CA ASP A 241 -11.16 13.89 0.62
C ASP A 241 -12.64 13.47 0.45
N LEU A 242 -13.36 13.37 1.57
CA LEU A 242 -14.76 12.93 1.62
C LEU A 242 -15.75 14.06 1.91
N GLU A 243 -15.28 15.28 2.19
CA GLU A 243 -16.07 16.42 2.62
C GLU A 243 -17.24 16.73 1.66
N GLY A 244 -16.96 16.71 0.35
CA GLY A 244 -17.93 17.02 -0.69
C GLY A 244 -19.03 15.97 -0.90
N VAL A 245 -18.91 14.79 -0.30
CA VAL A 245 -19.85 13.66 -0.49
C VAL A 245 -20.51 13.18 0.80
N MET A 246 -20.38 13.93 1.91
CA MET A 246 -20.86 13.49 3.24
C MET A 246 -22.36 13.18 3.31
N ASN A 247 -23.17 13.80 2.46
CA ASN A 247 -24.63 13.61 2.39
C ASN A 247 -25.07 12.60 1.32
N GLU A 248 -24.13 12.05 0.55
CA GLU A 248 -24.40 11.08 -0.50
C GLU A 248 -24.61 9.68 0.08
N THR A 249 -25.28 8.81 -0.69
CA THR A 249 -25.44 7.39 -0.32
C THR A 249 -24.45 6.53 -1.11
N PRO A 250 -24.09 5.31 -0.67
CA PRO A 250 -23.13 4.46 -1.39
C PRO A 250 -23.44 4.20 -2.87
N ALA A 251 -24.72 4.29 -3.26
CA ALA A 251 -25.18 4.11 -4.63
C ALA A 251 -24.84 5.29 -5.55
N SER A 252 -24.66 6.51 -5.03
CA SER A 252 -24.29 7.70 -5.81
C SER A 252 -22.79 7.96 -5.89
N LEU A 253 -21.97 7.15 -5.19
CA LEU A 253 -20.51 7.29 -5.16
C LEU A 253 -19.82 6.58 -6.33
N SER A 254 -18.60 7.02 -6.65
CA SER A 254 -17.67 6.22 -7.46
C SER A 254 -17.10 5.04 -6.66
N ASP A 255 -16.46 4.08 -7.32
CA ASP A 255 -15.78 2.96 -6.63
C ASP A 255 -14.66 3.45 -5.71
N ALA A 256 -13.87 4.44 -6.16
CA ALA A 256 -12.82 5.05 -5.36
C ALA A 256 -13.39 5.75 -4.11
N GLN A 257 -14.47 6.51 -4.26
CA GLN A 257 -15.16 7.13 -3.13
C GLN A 257 -15.72 6.09 -2.16
N ARG A 258 -16.33 5.00 -2.65
CA ARG A 258 -16.78 3.89 -1.78
C ARG A 258 -15.63 3.27 -0.99
N ALA A 259 -14.47 3.08 -1.62
CA ALA A 259 -13.27 2.56 -0.97
C ALA A 259 -12.79 3.49 0.14
N ARG A 260 -12.70 4.81 -0.13
CA ARG A 260 -12.36 5.83 0.87
C ARG A 260 -13.35 5.84 2.04
N VAL A 261 -14.65 5.73 1.79
CA VAL A 261 -15.66 5.63 2.87
C VAL A 261 -15.47 4.35 3.69
N ALA A 262 -15.18 3.21 3.06
CA ALA A 262 -14.90 1.97 3.78
C ALA A 262 -13.64 2.08 4.66
N LEU A 263 -12.58 2.72 4.13
CA LEU A 263 -11.36 3.01 4.87
C LEU A 263 -11.61 3.98 6.03
N ALA A 264 -12.39 5.04 5.82
CA ALA A 264 -12.76 5.97 6.88
C ALA A 264 -13.44 5.24 8.05
N ARG A 265 -14.41 4.37 7.75
CA ARG A 265 -15.10 3.53 8.75
C ARG A 265 -14.15 2.61 9.50
N ALA A 266 -13.12 2.09 8.83
CA ALA A 266 -12.12 1.25 9.45
C ALA A 266 -11.21 2.06 10.40
N LEU A 267 -10.81 3.28 10.01
CA LEU A 267 -9.89 4.10 10.78
C LEU A 267 -10.54 4.74 12.02
N VAL A 268 -11.81 5.16 11.94
CA VAL A 268 -12.51 5.81 13.08
C VAL A 268 -12.68 4.91 14.30
N ILE A 269 -12.54 3.59 14.14
CA ILE A 269 -12.56 2.64 15.27
C ILE A 269 -11.17 2.39 15.85
N ASP A 270 -10.13 3.09 15.42
CA ASP A 270 -8.75 2.98 15.91
C ASP A 270 -8.29 1.51 16.04
N PRO A 271 -8.22 0.78 14.91
CA PRO A 271 -7.81 -0.61 14.88
C PRO A 271 -6.31 -0.71 15.14
N LYS A 272 -5.84 -1.88 15.58
CA LYS A 272 -4.43 -2.25 15.63
C LYS A 272 -3.88 -2.73 14.28
N LEU A 273 -4.77 -3.17 13.39
CA LEU A 273 -4.41 -3.80 12.12
C LEU A 273 -5.48 -3.51 11.08
N LEU A 274 -5.06 -3.21 9.86
CA LEU A 274 -5.93 -3.11 8.69
C LEU A 274 -5.83 -4.38 7.84
N LEU A 275 -6.96 -4.97 7.50
CA LEU A 275 -7.06 -6.17 6.66
C LEU A 275 -7.76 -5.83 5.35
N PHE A 276 -7.21 -6.29 4.23
CA PHE A 276 -7.81 -6.11 2.91
C PHE A 276 -8.06 -7.49 2.30
N ASP A 277 -9.32 -7.92 2.19
CA ASP A 277 -9.68 -9.21 1.58
C ASP A 277 -9.98 -9.01 0.10
N THR A 278 -9.07 -9.48 -0.74
CA THR A 278 -9.14 -9.43 -2.21
C THR A 278 -9.32 -8.02 -2.75
N MET A 279 -8.24 -7.46 -3.29
CA MET A 279 -8.31 -6.20 -4.02
C MET A 279 -9.07 -6.41 -5.33
N PRO A 280 -10.22 -5.78 -5.56
CA PRO A 280 -11.08 -6.09 -6.69
C PRO A 280 -11.27 -4.81 -7.49
N LEU A 281 -10.23 -4.40 -8.18
CA LEU A 281 -10.30 -3.15 -8.93
C LEU A 281 -10.25 -3.50 -10.41
N LYS A 282 -11.41 -3.90 -10.93
CA LYS A 282 -11.67 -3.78 -12.37
C LYS A 282 -11.89 -2.29 -12.67
N GLY A 283 -10.83 -1.57 -13.01
CA GLY A 283 -10.87 -0.13 -13.30
C GLY A 283 -9.61 0.57 -12.79
N ASP A 284 -9.26 1.74 -13.36
CA ASP A 284 -7.96 2.45 -13.24
C ASP A 284 -7.26 2.26 -11.89
N VAL A 285 -6.45 1.20 -11.85
CA VAL A 285 -5.85 0.57 -10.66
C VAL A 285 -4.81 1.50 -10.02
N SER A 286 -4.33 2.50 -10.76
CA SER A 286 -3.26 3.41 -10.40
C SER A 286 -3.53 4.23 -9.14
N SER A 287 -4.77 4.71 -8.94
CA SER A 287 -5.06 5.73 -7.93
C SER A 287 -5.21 5.15 -6.52
N LEU A 288 -5.88 4.01 -6.34
CA LEU A 288 -6.09 3.46 -4.99
C LEU A 288 -4.80 2.90 -4.37
N TRP A 289 -3.91 2.30 -5.15
CA TRP A 289 -2.61 1.86 -4.62
C TRP A 289 -1.76 3.02 -4.15
N LEU A 290 -1.81 4.14 -4.87
CA LEU A 290 -1.17 5.36 -4.44
C LEU A 290 -1.78 5.85 -3.13
N GLU A 291 -3.11 5.84 -3.00
CA GLU A 291 -3.81 6.23 -1.77
C GLU A 291 -3.45 5.32 -0.58
N ILE A 292 -3.37 4.00 -0.77
CA ILE A 292 -2.96 3.06 0.28
C ILE A 292 -1.50 3.29 0.67
N ALA A 293 -0.62 3.51 -0.31
CA ALA A 293 0.79 3.82 -0.07
C ALA A 293 0.97 5.17 0.65
N GLU A 294 0.17 6.17 0.28
CA GLU A 294 0.15 7.49 0.93
C GLU A 294 -0.37 7.39 2.35
N LEU A 295 -1.48 6.70 2.58
CA LEU A 295 -1.99 6.38 3.91
C LEU A 295 -0.92 5.67 4.75
N HIS A 296 -0.25 4.68 4.16
CA HIS A 296 0.78 3.93 4.85
C HIS A 296 1.96 4.84 5.25
N ARG A 297 2.44 5.65 4.32
CA ARG A 297 3.50 6.64 4.55
C ARG A 297 3.09 7.69 5.59
N GLU A 298 1.83 8.08 5.61
CA GLU A 298 1.31 9.13 6.48
C GLU A 298 1.09 8.64 7.90
N LEU A 299 0.49 7.47 8.08
CA LEU A 299 0.06 6.97 9.39
C LEU A 299 0.87 5.77 9.93
N GLY A 300 1.66 5.09 9.09
CA GLY A 300 2.42 3.89 9.46
C GLY A 300 1.61 2.70 9.99
N PRO A 301 0.40 2.39 9.48
CA PRO A 301 -0.37 1.23 9.93
C PRO A 301 0.29 -0.08 9.53
N THR A 302 0.12 -1.09 10.38
CA THR A 302 0.29 -2.48 9.97
C THR A 302 -0.86 -2.89 9.07
N MET A 303 -0.55 -3.51 7.93
CA MET A 303 -1.53 -3.95 6.94
C MET A 303 -1.31 -5.41 6.54
N VAL A 304 -2.40 -6.19 6.42
CA VAL A 304 -2.37 -7.51 5.77
C VAL A 304 -3.32 -7.49 4.58
N ILE A 305 -2.81 -7.81 3.40
CA ILE A 305 -3.55 -7.73 2.14
C ILE A 305 -3.58 -9.12 1.52
N SER A 306 -4.76 -9.65 1.17
CA SER A 306 -4.85 -10.86 0.34
C SER A 306 -4.99 -10.46 -1.12
N THR A 307 -4.14 -11.02 -1.99
CA THR A 307 -4.23 -10.81 -3.44
C THR A 307 -3.88 -12.08 -4.21
N HIS A 308 -4.41 -12.18 -5.42
CA HIS A 308 -4.03 -13.17 -6.42
C HIS A 308 -3.17 -12.57 -7.53
N ASP A 309 -2.98 -11.25 -7.52
CA ASP A 309 -2.14 -10.53 -8.47
C ASP A 309 -0.77 -10.27 -7.84
N GLN A 310 0.23 -10.89 -8.44
CA GLN A 310 1.61 -10.70 -8.03
C GLN A 310 2.14 -9.29 -8.31
N ALA A 311 1.66 -8.59 -9.34
CA ALA A 311 2.11 -7.24 -9.64
C ALA A 311 1.73 -6.27 -8.51
N GLU A 312 0.55 -6.47 -7.92
CA GLU A 312 0.10 -5.74 -6.74
C GLU A 312 0.98 -6.03 -5.53
N ALA A 313 1.20 -7.32 -5.24
CA ALA A 313 2.04 -7.74 -4.12
C ALA A 313 3.48 -7.21 -4.24
N MET A 314 4.06 -7.29 -5.43
CA MET A 314 5.43 -6.85 -5.71
C MET A 314 5.60 -5.33 -5.64
N ARG A 315 4.52 -4.56 -5.86
CA ARG A 315 4.56 -3.10 -5.88
C ARG A 315 4.39 -2.46 -4.51
N LEU A 316 3.52 -3.02 -3.67
CA LEU A 316 3.12 -2.39 -2.41
C LEU A 316 3.77 -3.04 -1.18
N ALA A 317 3.95 -4.36 -1.17
CA ALA A 317 4.22 -5.07 0.07
C ALA A 317 5.69 -4.96 0.50
N ASP A 318 5.93 -4.76 1.79
CA ASP A 318 7.26 -4.88 2.38
C ASP A 318 7.69 -6.36 2.42
N ARG A 319 6.73 -7.25 2.70
CA ARG A 319 6.90 -8.71 2.64
C ARG A 319 5.70 -9.38 2.01
N ILE A 320 5.99 -10.47 1.32
CA ILE A 320 5.01 -11.34 0.70
C ILE A 320 5.12 -12.71 1.38
N CYS A 321 3.99 -13.22 1.85
CA CYS A 321 3.81 -14.60 2.29
C CYS A 321 3.16 -15.37 1.14
N VAL A 322 3.89 -16.31 0.53
CA VAL A 322 3.38 -17.16 -0.55
C VAL A 322 2.70 -18.39 0.06
N LEU A 323 1.42 -18.59 -0.26
CA LEU A 323 0.62 -19.71 0.19
C LEU A 323 0.27 -20.64 -0.96
N LEU A 324 0.32 -21.94 -0.66
CA LEU A 324 -0.20 -22.99 -1.53
C LEU A 324 -0.81 -24.09 -0.66
N ASN A 325 -2.01 -24.54 -1.01
CA ASN A 325 -2.72 -25.63 -0.32
C ASN A 325 -2.76 -25.46 1.22
N GLY A 326 -3.02 -24.24 1.71
CA GLY A 326 -3.13 -23.95 3.14
C GLY A 326 -1.80 -23.84 3.90
N ARG A 327 -0.66 -23.93 3.20
CA ARG A 327 0.68 -23.87 3.79
C ARG A 327 1.48 -22.70 3.25
N VAL A 328 2.35 -22.15 4.11
CA VAL A 328 3.33 -21.15 3.70
C VAL A 328 4.46 -21.86 2.95
N LEU A 329 4.70 -21.45 1.70
CA LEU A 329 5.84 -21.93 0.91
C LEU A 329 7.10 -21.14 1.22
N GLN A 330 6.98 -19.82 1.26
CA GLN A 330 8.08 -18.90 1.53
C GLN A 330 7.50 -17.56 1.99
N THR A 331 8.22 -16.86 2.86
CA THR A 331 7.90 -15.47 3.23
C THR A 331 9.17 -14.64 3.15
N GLY A 332 9.11 -13.51 2.46
CA GLY A 332 10.29 -12.67 2.26
C GLY A 332 9.94 -11.35 1.58
N ARG A 333 10.96 -10.51 1.35
CA ARG A 333 10.78 -9.29 0.55
C ARG A 333 10.45 -9.66 -0.90
N PRO A 334 9.70 -8.83 -1.63
CA PRO A 334 9.39 -9.06 -3.05
C PRO A 334 10.63 -9.43 -3.89
N GLU A 335 11.72 -8.67 -3.73
CA GLU A 335 12.96 -8.90 -4.47
C GLU A 335 13.65 -10.23 -4.11
N ASP A 336 13.56 -10.66 -2.85
CA ASP A 336 14.14 -11.92 -2.39
C ASP A 336 13.36 -13.10 -2.96
N LEU A 337 12.03 -13.05 -2.96
CA LEU A 337 11.21 -14.11 -3.56
C LEU A 337 11.45 -14.23 -5.07
N TYR A 338 11.62 -13.10 -5.75
CA TYR A 338 11.85 -13.08 -7.20
C TYR A 338 13.24 -13.63 -7.55
N LYS A 339 14.30 -13.15 -6.86
CA LYS A 339 15.71 -13.50 -7.14
C LYS A 339 16.17 -14.80 -6.48
N ARG A 340 15.51 -15.22 -5.40
CA ARG A 340 15.96 -16.29 -4.49
C ARG A 340 14.76 -17.12 -4.01
N PRO A 341 13.97 -17.71 -4.92
CA PRO A 341 12.89 -18.60 -4.53
C PRO A 341 13.46 -19.86 -3.86
N ASP A 342 12.83 -20.33 -2.78
CA ASP A 342 13.29 -21.51 -2.02
C ASP A 342 12.91 -22.84 -2.70
N ASN A 343 11.93 -22.80 -3.59
CA ASN A 343 11.47 -23.95 -4.36
C ASN A 343 10.90 -23.54 -5.72
N ARG A 344 10.70 -24.54 -6.57
CA ARG A 344 10.18 -24.42 -7.93
C ARG A 344 8.78 -23.80 -7.96
N GLU A 345 7.93 -24.14 -6.99
CA GLU A 345 6.56 -23.62 -6.90
C GLU A 345 6.57 -22.10 -6.69
N VAL A 346 7.39 -21.58 -5.77
CA VAL A 346 7.55 -20.13 -5.59
C VAL A 346 8.15 -19.49 -6.84
N ALA A 347 9.17 -20.12 -7.43
CA ALA A 347 9.80 -19.63 -8.66
C ALA A 347 8.81 -19.52 -9.84
N GLY A 348 7.83 -20.43 -9.92
CA GLY A 348 6.79 -20.44 -10.94
C GLY A 348 5.59 -19.55 -10.64
N LEU A 349 5.35 -19.21 -9.36
CA LEU A 349 4.26 -18.33 -8.93
C LEU A 349 4.65 -16.84 -8.96
N ILE A 350 5.90 -16.51 -8.64
CA ILE A 350 6.42 -15.14 -8.62
C ILE A 350 7.08 -14.83 -9.96
N GLY A 351 6.84 -13.66 -10.54
CA GLY A 351 7.22 -13.23 -11.89
C GLY A 351 6.12 -13.41 -12.94
N TYR A 352 5.87 -12.38 -13.75
CA TYR A 352 5.08 -12.49 -14.99
C TYR A 352 5.89 -11.91 -16.16
N PRO A 353 6.11 -12.68 -17.25
CA PRO A 353 5.66 -14.07 -17.45
C PRO A 353 6.36 -15.06 -16.50
N GLN A 354 5.81 -16.27 -16.40
CA GLN A 354 6.34 -17.29 -15.48
C GLN A 354 7.76 -17.71 -15.86
N MET A 355 8.54 -18.15 -14.85
CA MET A 355 9.87 -18.72 -15.09
C MET A 355 9.79 -19.92 -16.04
N ASN A 356 10.70 -19.98 -17.00
CA ASN A 356 10.89 -21.15 -17.83
C ASN A 356 11.55 -22.25 -17.02
N PHE A 357 11.07 -23.49 -17.14
CA PHE A 357 11.72 -24.65 -16.52
C PHE A 357 12.16 -25.62 -17.61
N LEU A 358 13.47 -25.81 -17.72
CA LEU A 358 14.11 -26.72 -18.67
C LEU A 358 14.52 -28.00 -17.94
N PRO A 359 14.05 -29.18 -18.37
CA PRO A 359 14.52 -30.46 -17.82
C PRO A 359 16.01 -30.63 -18.07
N VAL A 360 16.74 -31.14 -17.08
CA VAL A 360 18.19 -31.38 -17.18
C VAL A 360 18.56 -32.81 -16.80
N THR A 361 19.64 -33.31 -17.41
CA THR A 361 20.33 -34.51 -16.93
C THR A 361 21.59 -34.09 -16.19
N THR A 362 21.74 -34.50 -14.93
CA THR A 362 22.96 -34.23 -14.17
C THR A 362 24.07 -35.20 -14.60
N LEU A 363 25.19 -34.66 -15.10
CA LEU A 363 26.36 -35.42 -15.53
C LEU A 363 27.36 -35.65 -14.39
N GLY A 364 27.38 -34.74 -13.42
CA GLY A 364 28.23 -34.80 -12.24
C GLY A 364 28.30 -33.46 -11.52
N ASN A 365 29.13 -33.38 -10.50
CA ASN A 365 29.45 -32.16 -9.77
C ASN A 365 30.97 -32.02 -9.61
N THR A 366 31.47 -30.78 -9.63
CA THR A 366 32.89 -30.47 -9.36
C THR A 366 32.95 -29.30 -8.41
N GLY A 367 33.45 -29.53 -7.20
CA GLY A 367 33.41 -28.52 -6.14
C GLY A 367 31.97 -28.09 -5.87
N ASN A 368 31.69 -26.79 -6.00
CA ASN A 368 30.36 -26.22 -5.78
C ASN A 368 29.57 -25.94 -7.07
N ALA A 369 29.83 -26.69 -8.13
CA ALA A 369 29.13 -26.56 -9.40
C ALA A 369 28.60 -27.90 -9.91
N PHE A 370 27.46 -27.86 -10.58
CA PHE A 370 26.87 -28.99 -11.28
C PHE A 370 27.20 -28.92 -12.77
N SER A 371 27.56 -30.07 -13.35
CA SER A 371 27.64 -30.26 -14.80
C SER A 371 26.32 -30.86 -15.28
N LEU A 372 25.62 -30.16 -16.16
CA LEU A 372 24.25 -30.43 -16.58
C LEU A 372 24.17 -30.53 -18.10
N SER A 373 23.32 -31.42 -18.59
CA SER A 373 22.97 -31.53 -20.01
C SER A 373 21.52 -31.12 -20.23
N ILE A 374 21.29 -30.19 -21.15
CA ILE A 374 19.97 -29.72 -21.59
C ILE A 374 19.80 -30.12 -23.06
N ALA A 375 18.65 -30.68 -23.42
CA ALA A 375 18.42 -31.16 -24.77
C ALA A 375 18.55 -30.04 -25.82
N GLY A 376 19.49 -30.21 -26.76
CA GLY A 376 19.76 -29.24 -27.83
C GLY A 376 20.71 -28.10 -27.44
N MET A 377 21.39 -28.20 -26.30
CA MET A 377 22.46 -27.30 -25.87
C MET A 377 23.77 -28.08 -25.67
N GLU A 378 24.89 -27.37 -25.64
CA GLU A 378 26.14 -27.91 -25.11
C GLU A 378 26.05 -28.08 -23.58
N ASP A 379 26.85 -29.01 -23.05
CA ASP A 379 26.88 -29.25 -21.61
C ASP A 379 27.30 -27.99 -20.84
N LEU A 380 26.56 -27.71 -19.78
CA LEU A 380 26.65 -26.47 -19.02
C LEU A 380 27.18 -26.77 -17.62
N THR A 381 28.06 -25.91 -17.11
CA THR A 381 28.44 -25.90 -15.70
C THR A 381 27.78 -24.73 -15.01
N VAL A 382 27.01 -24.99 -13.95
CA VAL A 382 26.30 -23.98 -13.17
C VAL A 382 26.74 -24.06 -11.71
N SER A 383 27.16 -22.92 -11.16
CA SER A 383 27.52 -22.82 -9.75
C SER A 383 26.27 -22.91 -8.88
N SER A 384 26.30 -23.80 -7.89
CA SER A 384 25.28 -23.87 -6.86
C SER A 384 25.46 -22.73 -5.87
N ARG A 385 24.34 -22.22 -5.34
CA ARG A 385 24.35 -21.20 -4.30
C ARG A 385 24.62 -21.81 -2.92
N PHE A 386 24.25 -23.06 -2.73
CA PHE A 386 24.45 -23.80 -1.49
C PHE A 386 25.68 -24.71 -1.59
N PRO A 387 26.29 -25.13 -0.47
CA PRO A 387 27.34 -26.13 -0.51
C PRO A 387 26.84 -27.47 -1.08
N ILE A 388 27.49 -27.99 -2.12
CA ILE A 388 27.19 -29.32 -2.65
C ILE A 388 27.94 -30.37 -1.81
N ASP A 389 27.19 -31.29 -1.21
CA ASP A 389 27.71 -32.44 -0.46
C ASP A 389 27.11 -33.76 -1.00
N ALA A 390 27.45 -34.88 -0.36
CA ALA A 390 26.96 -36.20 -0.75
C ALA A 390 25.44 -36.40 -0.53
N ALA A 391 24.79 -35.56 0.28
CA ALA A 391 23.36 -35.61 0.53
C ALA A 391 22.56 -34.67 -0.40
N THR A 392 23.25 -33.80 -1.14
CA THR A 392 22.63 -32.85 -2.06
C THR A 392 21.98 -33.61 -3.23
N PRO A 393 20.68 -33.44 -3.47
CA PRO A 393 19.99 -34.15 -4.55
C PRO A 393 20.50 -33.67 -5.91
N ALA A 394 20.44 -34.57 -6.89
CA ALA A 394 20.79 -34.21 -8.27
C ALA A 394 19.77 -33.22 -8.84
N PRO A 395 20.23 -32.16 -9.53
CA PRO A 395 19.36 -31.29 -10.30
C PRO A 395 18.48 -32.05 -11.29
N HIS A 396 17.21 -31.67 -11.36
CA HIS A 396 16.22 -32.20 -12.31
C HIS A 396 15.74 -31.14 -13.31
N ALA A 397 15.77 -29.86 -12.90
CA ALA A 397 15.41 -28.75 -13.78
C ALA A 397 16.28 -27.53 -13.55
N VAL A 398 16.45 -26.74 -14.62
CA VAL A 398 17.01 -25.39 -14.58
C VAL A 398 15.89 -24.40 -14.87
N GLY A 399 15.80 -23.36 -14.04
CA GLY A 399 14.88 -22.26 -14.23
C GLY A 399 15.58 -21.03 -14.83
N ILE A 400 14.91 -20.35 -15.76
CA ILE A 400 15.34 -19.03 -16.23
C ILE A 400 14.15 -18.11 -16.48
N ARG A 401 14.28 -16.87 -16.02
CA ARG A 401 13.26 -15.83 -16.21
C ARG A 401 13.18 -15.40 -17.69
N PRO A 402 11.99 -15.15 -18.24
CA PRO A 402 11.82 -14.73 -19.63
C PRO A 402 12.70 -13.53 -20.05
N GLU A 403 12.84 -12.54 -19.18
CA GLU A 403 13.67 -11.34 -19.38
C GLU A 403 15.18 -11.63 -19.36
N HIS A 404 15.59 -12.82 -18.93
CA HIS A 404 16.97 -13.29 -18.93
C HIS A 404 17.28 -14.24 -20.11
N VAL A 405 16.32 -14.42 -21.04
CA VAL A 405 16.52 -15.16 -22.30
C VAL A 405 16.73 -14.14 -23.42
N LEU A 406 17.96 -14.05 -23.93
CA LEU A 406 18.27 -13.13 -25.02
C LEU A 406 18.03 -13.77 -26.38
N LEU A 407 17.43 -13.02 -27.29
CA LEU A 407 17.14 -13.46 -28.66
C LEU A 407 18.23 -12.97 -29.62
N ILE A 408 18.76 -13.89 -30.42
CA ILE A 408 19.79 -13.61 -31.43
C ILE A 408 19.54 -14.34 -32.75
N ASP A 409 20.32 -14.02 -33.79
CA ASP A 409 20.29 -14.80 -35.03
C ASP A 409 20.68 -16.26 -34.74
N PRO A 410 19.90 -17.25 -35.22
CA PRO A 410 20.13 -18.67 -34.92
C PRO A 410 21.47 -19.22 -35.42
N ASN A 411 22.15 -18.52 -36.34
CA ASN A 411 23.47 -18.92 -36.86
C ASN A 411 24.62 -18.16 -36.20
N SER A 412 24.33 -17.31 -35.20
CA SER A 412 25.37 -16.62 -34.44
C SER A 412 26.13 -17.62 -33.57
N SER A 413 27.45 -17.44 -33.46
CA SER A 413 28.32 -18.29 -32.62
C SER A 413 27.96 -18.28 -31.13
N GLY A 414 27.21 -17.28 -30.66
CA GLY A 414 26.72 -17.21 -29.28
C GLY A 414 25.40 -17.93 -29.02
N ALA A 415 24.75 -18.52 -30.02
CA ALA A 415 23.46 -19.20 -29.84
C ALA A 415 23.67 -20.49 -29.03
N GLU A 416 23.19 -20.52 -27.80
CA GLU A 416 23.30 -21.71 -26.94
C GLU A 416 22.16 -22.71 -27.17
N LEU A 417 21.00 -22.21 -27.59
CA LEU A 417 19.83 -23.00 -27.97
C LEU A 417 19.16 -22.36 -29.19
N ALA A 418 18.44 -23.16 -29.99
CA ALA A 418 17.67 -22.64 -31.11
C ALA A 418 16.27 -23.26 -31.14
N GLY A 419 15.31 -22.49 -31.66
CA GLY A 419 13.93 -22.94 -31.79
C GLY A 419 13.16 -22.18 -32.85
N THR A 420 11.87 -22.51 -32.93
CA THR A 420 10.92 -21.89 -33.85
C THR A 420 9.91 -21.06 -33.07
N VAL A 421 9.66 -19.83 -33.51
CA VAL A 421 8.66 -18.95 -32.89
C VAL A 421 7.26 -19.54 -33.10
N VAL A 422 6.54 -19.76 -31.99
CA VAL A 422 5.18 -20.31 -31.98
C VAL A 422 4.16 -19.19 -31.89
N ALA A 423 4.36 -18.27 -30.95
CA ALA A 423 3.43 -17.18 -30.66
C ALA A 423 4.17 -15.94 -30.17
N ILE A 424 3.58 -14.77 -30.42
CA ILE A 424 4.08 -13.47 -29.94
C ILE A 424 2.88 -12.73 -29.35
N ALA A 425 2.97 -12.33 -28.09
CA ALA A 425 2.03 -11.41 -27.47
C ALA A 425 2.70 -10.04 -27.31
N ARG A 426 2.12 -9.00 -27.93
CA ARG A 426 2.68 -7.64 -27.95
C ARG A 426 1.94 -6.75 -26.96
N ASN A 427 2.70 -6.09 -26.09
CA ASN A 427 2.23 -5.14 -25.08
C ASN A 427 2.91 -3.78 -25.32
N GLY A 428 2.55 -3.15 -26.45
CA GLY A 428 3.20 -1.93 -26.91
C GLY A 428 4.63 -2.19 -27.39
N ASP A 429 5.61 -1.51 -26.79
CA ASP A 429 7.04 -1.63 -27.14
C ASP A 429 7.68 -2.90 -26.58
N THR A 430 7.01 -3.56 -25.63
CA THR A 430 7.43 -4.86 -25.09
C THR A 430 6.62 -6.00 -25.70
N ALA A 431 7.20 -7.19 -25.72
CA ALA A 431 6.51 -8.38 -26.15
C ALA A 431 7.10 -9.62 -25.50
N THR A 432 6.24 -10.62 -25.36
CA THR A 432 6.62 -11.97 -24.92
C THR A 432 6.52 -12.89 -26.12
N VAL A 433 7.56 -13.69 -26.36
CA VAL A 433 7.60 -14.67 -27.45
C VAL A 433 7.68 -16.08 -26.89
N THR A 434 6.86 -16.98 -27.40
CA THR A 434 6.92 -18.41 -27.08
C THR A 434 7.63 -19.13 -28.22
N ILE A 435 8.65 -19.91 -27.87
CA ILE A 435 9.59 -20.56 -28.79
C ILE A 435 9.60 -22.05 -28.52
N ALA A 436 9.34 -22.87 -29.54
CA ALA A 436 9.49 -24.31 -29.44
C ALA A 436 10.94 -24.71 -29.69
N THR A 437 11.58 -25.35 -28.70
CA THR A 437 12.98 -25.79 -28.75
C THR A 437 13.07 -27.31 -28.51
N HIS A 438 14.28 -27.86 -28.62
CA HIS A 438 14.54 -29.26 -28.26
C HIS A 438 14.48 -29.51 -26.74
N ALA A 439 14.61 -28.45 -25.93
CA ALA A 439 14.47 -28.50 -24.47
C ALA A 439 13.03 -28.30 -23.98
N GLY A 440 12.07 -28.12 -24.90
CA GLY A 440 10.68 -27.77 -24.59
C GLY A 440 10.32 -26.36 -25.03
N GLN A 441 9.21 -25.83 -24.51
CA GLN A 441 8.80 -24.45 -24.78
C GLN A 441 9.57 -23.48 -23.90
N VAL A 442 10.10 -22.42 -24.52
CA VAL A 442 10.80 -21.32 -23.86
C VAL A 442 10.05 -20.03 -24.16
N ILE A 443 9.81 -19.23 -23.13
CA ILE A 443 9.26 -17.89 -23.21
C ILE A 443 10.40 -16.90 -23.01
N ALA A 444 10.53 -15.93 -23.90
CA ALA A 444 11.43 -14.79 -23.74
C ALA A 444 10.63 -13.49 -23.71
N GLU A 445 11.15 -12.50 -23.00
CA GLU A 445 10.57 -11.15 -22.94
C GLU A 445 11.58 -10.10 -23.36
N GLY A 446 11.13 -9.07 -24.08
CA GLY A 446 11.99 -7.98 -24.53
C GLY A 446 11.25 -7.02 -25.46
N THR A 447 11.99 -6.35 -26.34
CA THR A 447 11.40 -5.37 -27.25
C THR A 447 10.60 -6.04 -28.37
N ALA A 448 9.43 -5.47 -28.69
CA ALA A 448 8.53 -6.02 -29.69
C ALA A 448 9.15 -6.06 -31.10
N ALA A 449 10.18 -5.25 -31.37
CA ALA A 449 10.93 -5.25 -32.62
C ALA A 449 11.85 -6.48 -32.76
N ALA A 450 12.30 -7.07 -31.64
CA ALA A 450 13.25 -8.20 -31.63
C ALA A 450 12.58 -9.58 -31.78
N MET A 451 11.24 -9.66 -31.72
CA MET A 451 10.51 -10.93 -31.57
C MET A 451 10.28 -11.74 -32.87
N GLY A 452 10.69 -11.21 -34.04
CA GLY A 452 10.45 -11.88 -35.33
C GLY A 452 8.96 -12.09 -35.65
N LYS A 453 8.64 -13.20 -36.32
CA LYS A 453 7.28 -13.65 -36.68
C LYS A 453 7.08 -15.14 -36.36
N PRO A 454 5.83 -15.59 -36.13
CA PRO A 454 5.52 -17.01 -36.03
C PRO A 454 6.06 -17.80 -37.23
N GLY A 455 6.75 -18.90 -36.95
CA GLY A 455 7.45 -19.72 -37.95
C GLY A 455 8.93 -19.38 -38.16
N ASP A 456 9.41 -18.22 -37.70
CA ASP A 456 10.83 -17.88 -37.81
C ASP A 456 11.68 -18.77 -36.89
N ARG A 457 12.89 -19.10 -37.35
CA ARG A 457 13.92 -19.72 -36.50
C ARG A 457 14.70 -18.65 -35.77
N ILE A 458 14.91 -18.84 -34.47
CA ILE A 458 15.62 -17.88 -33.61
C ILE A 458 16.61 -18.60 -32.68
N GLY A 459 17.74 -17.96 -32.43
CA GLY A 459 18.75 -18.39 -31.46
C GLY A 459 18.49 -17.77 -30.09
N LEU A 460 18.87 -18.47 -29.03
CA LEU A 460 18.67 -18.09 -27.64
C LEU A 460 20.01 -18.13 -26.90
N ILE A 461 20.23 -17.14 -26.05
CA ILE A 461 21.28 -17.13 -25.04
C ILE A 461 20.62 -17.16 -23.67
N LEU A 462 21.04 -18.08 -22.80
CA LEU A 462 20.59 -18.14 -21.42
C LEU A 462 21.63 -17.44 -20.54
N LEU A 463 21.26 -16.36 -19.86
CA LEU A 463 22.18 -15.68 -18.94
C LEU A 463 22.52 -16.60 -17.76
N ARG A 464 23.73 -17.17 -17.77
CA ARG A 464 24.16 -18.26 -16.88
C ARG A 464 24.12 -17.88 -15.41
N GLU A 465 24.49 -16.64 -15.09
CA GLU A 465 24.44 -16.06 -13.76
C GLU A 465 23.03 -15.82 -13.22
N GLN A 466 22.00 -15.93 -14.09
CA GLN A 466 20.59 -15.80 -13.74
C GLN A 466 19.84 -17.13 -13.72
N LEU A 467 20.56 -18.26 -13.85
CA LEU A 467 19.96 -19.59 -13.79
C LEU A 467 19.64 -19.98 -12.34
N HIS A 468 18.48 -20.61 -12.19
CA HIS A 468 18.08 -21.28 -10.97
C HIS A 468 18.18 -22.79 -11.18
N ILE A 469 18.56 -23.53 -10.14
CA ILE A 469 18.67 -24.99 -10.20
C ILE A 469 17.67 -25.57 -9.22
N PHE A 470 16.91 -26.58 -9.66
CA PHE A 470 15.92 -27.25 -8.83
C PHE A 470 16.15 -28.76 -8.82
N ALA A 471 16.04 -29.33 -7.63
CA ALA A 471 15.98 -30.77 -7.41
C ALA A 471 14.63 -31.36 -7.87
N ASP A 472 14.55 -32.69 -7.92
CA ASP A 472 13.31 -33.42 -8.26
C ASP A 472 12.17 -33.16 -7.26
N ASP A 473 12.50 -32.95 -5.98
CA ASP A 473 11.55 -32.58 -4.92
C ASP A 473 11.15 -31.08 -4.94
N GLY A 474 11.61 -30.34 -5.95
CA GLY A 474 11.31 -28.92 -6.15
C GLY A 474 12.21 -27.96 -5.39
N ARG A 475 13.09 -28.41 -4.48
CA ARG A 475 13.97 -27.52 -3.71
C ARG A 475 14.99 -26.81 -4.60
N THR A 476 15.26 -25.55 -4.30
CA THR A 476 16.34 -24.79 -4.94
C THR A 476 17.72 -25.28 -4.48
N LEU A 477 18.66 -25.40 -5.42
CA LEU A 477 20.03 -25.87 -5.21
C LEU A 477 21.08 -24.78 -5.43
#